data_AF-A0A821CHZ3-F1
#
_entry.id   AF-A0A821CHZ3-F1
#
_cell.length_a   1.000
_cell.length_b   1.000
_cell.length_c   1.000
_cell.angle_alpha   90.00
_cell.angle_beta   90.00
_cell.angle_gamma   90.00
#
_symmetry.space_group_name_H-M   'P 1'
#
loop_
_entity.id
_entity.type
_entity.pdbx_description
1 polymer ?
#
loop_
_entity_poly.entity_id
_entity_poly.type
_entity_poly.pdbx_seq_one_letter_code
_entity_poly.pdbx_strand_id
1 'polypeptide(L)'
;MARTVYRGVKQDLRKEYPKGKILVWWGFSSCTTTLDVLQNEAFLGETGPRTFFTIECDSGKDIQKYSCYQAEDEILLPAARQFKVVSCLSQGKNFYMIQLKEIQPPFPLIELVPQPSPSSEPEPPPPMPIVPKPPIQPK
;
A
#
# COMPACT_ATOMS: atom_id res chain seq x y z
N MET A 1 12.39 -9.39 0.88
CA MET A 1 13.71 -8.73 0.70
C MET A 1 13.50 -7.23 0.85
N ALA A 2 14.29 -6.56 1.68
CA ALA A 2 14.23 -5.11 1.79
C ALA A 2 14.73 -4.47 0.49
N ARG A 3 14.07 -3.39 0.08
CA ARG A 3 14.31 -2.61 -1.13
C ARG A 3 14.34 -1.13 -0.80
N THR A 4 15.15 -0.38 -1.51
CA THR A 4 15.18 1.07 -1.40
C THR A 4 14.20 1.70 -2.37
N VAL A 5 13.38 2.63 -1.87
CA VAL A 5 12.47 3.45 -2.68
C VAL A 5 12.64 4.92 -2.31
N TYR A 6 12.18 5.79 -3.20
CA TYR A 6 12.39 7.22 -3.11
C TYR A 6 11.07 7.99 -3.12
N ARG A 7 11.02 9.10 -2.38
CA ARG A 7 9.87 10.00 -2.37
C ARG A 7 10.33 11.45 -2.28
N GLY A 8 9.80 12.30 -3.14
CA GLY A 8 10.00 13.76 -3.09
C GLY A 8 8.78 14.48 -2.54
N VAL A 9 9.00 15.52 -1.73
CA VAL A 9 7.95 16.42 -1.23
C VAL A 9 8.43 17.86 -1.31
N LYS A 10 7.62 18.75 -1.89
CA LYS A 10 7.86 20.21 -1.96
C LYS A 10 7.56 20.94 -0.65
N GLN A 11 8.17 20.48 0.43
CA GLN A 11 8.03 21.09 1.76
C GLN A 11 9.31 20.86 2.58
N ASP A 12 9.65 21.81 3.47
CA ASP A 12 10.64 21.58 4.53
C ASP A 12 9.99 20.76 5.66
N LEU A 13 10.37 19.48 5.75
CA LEU A 13 9.89 18.57 6.78
C LEU A 13 10.96 18.27 7.84
N ARG A 14 12.11 18.96 7.83
CA ARG A 14 13.25 18.65 8.70
C ARG A 14 12.87 18.60 10.18
N LYS A 15 12.03 19.53 10.63
CA LYS A 15 11.60 19.63 12.04
C LYS A 15 10.74 18.43 12.47
N GLU A 16 10.01 17.83 11.54
CA GLU A 16 9.10 16.71 11.81
C GLU A 16 9.85 15.36 11.87
N TYR A 17 11.04 15.30 11.28
CA TYR A 17 11.84 14.08 11.11
C TYR A 17 13.25 14.22 11.72
N PRO A 18 13.39 14.50 13.04
CA PRO A 18 14.69 14.46 13.68
C PRO A 18 15.26 13.03 13.68
N LYS A 19 16.59 12.91 13.54
CA LYS A 19 17.30 11.62 13.57
C LYS A 19 16.94 10.82 14.83
N GLY A 20 16.67 9.54 14.66
CA GLY A 20 16.29 8.61 15.73
C GLY A 20 14.79 8.56 16.03
N LYS A 21 13.99 9.52 15.55
CA LYS A 21 12.53 9.50 15.72
C LYS A 21 11.91 8.28 15.05
N ILE A 22 10.94 7.70 15.73
CA ILE A 22 10.02 6.71 15.18
C ILE A 22 8.68 7.40 14.90
N LEU A 23 8.11 7.16 13.73
CA LEU A 23 6.84 7.75 13.31
C LEU A 23 6.01 6.76 12.51
N VAL A 24 4.72 7.07 12.39
CA VAL A 24 3.77 6.29 11.57
C VAL A 24 3.33 7.15 10.39
N TRP A 25 3.41 6.60 9.19
CA TRP A 25 2.73 7.14 8.01
C TRP A 25 1.35 6.52 7.93
N TRP A 26 0.33 7.30 8.29
CA TRP A 26 -1.05 6.84 8.37
C TRP A 26 -1.69 6.65 7.00
N GLY A 27 -1.34 7.48 6.01
CA GLY A 27 -1.84 7.35 4.64
C GLY A 27 -0.97 6.45 3.78
N PHE A 28 -1.54 5.99 2.66
CA PHE A 28 -0.75 5.40 1.57
C PHE A 28 0.26 6.43 1.06
N SER A 29 1.47 5.97 0.74
CA SER A 29 2.54 6.85 0.27
C SER A 29 3.09 6.35 -1.05
N SER A 30 2.91 7.15 -2.09
CA SER A 30 3.50 6.89 -3.41
C SER A 30 5.00 7.17 -3.39
N CYS A 31 5.77 6.25 -3.96
CA CYS A 31 7.22 6.26 -4.06
C CYS A 31 7.64 5.77 -5.45
N THR A 32 8.91 5.90 -5.79
CA THR A 32 9.48 5.40 -7.05
C THR A 32 10.78 4.63 -6.77
N THR A 33 11.16 3.72 -7.67
CA THR A 33 12.53 3.16 -7.70
C THR A 33 13.51 3.98 -8.51
N THR A 34 13.03 5.00 -9.24
CA THR A 34 13.81 5.72 -10.24
C THR A 34 13.98 7.18 -9.82
N LEU A 35 15.22 7.60 -9.56
CA LEU A 35 15.51 8.94 -9.05
C LEU A 35 15.16 10.04 -10.05
N ASP A 36 15.32 9.78 -11.35
CA ASP A 36 15.07 10.76 -12.41
C ASP A 36 13.61 11.22 -12.43
N VAL A 37 12.66 10.35 -12.05
CA VAL A 37 11.23 10.68 -11.93
C VAL A 37 11.03 11.86 -10.97
N LEU A 38 11.82 11.95 -9.90
CA LEU A 38 11.67 12.99 -8.89
C LEU A 38 12.10 14.39 -9.38
N GLN A 39 12.84 14.49 -10.49
CA GLN A 39 13.18 15.79 -11.10
C GLN A 39 11.93 16.53 -11.59
N ASN A 40 10.82 15.81 -11.82
CA ASN A 40 9.55 16.43 -12.19
C ASN A 40 9.05 17.38 -11.09
N GLU A 41 8.63 18.57 -11.50
CA GLU A 41 8.09 19.62 -10.63
C GLU A 41 6.78 19.20 -9.92
N ALA A 42 6.10 18.14 -10.32
CA ALA A 42 5.00 17.58 -9.54
C ALA A 42 5.46 16.89 -8.24
N PHE A 43 6.73 16.45 -8.17
CA PHE A 43 7.28 15.65 -7.07
C PHE A 43 8.30 16.40 -6.21
N LEU A 44 9.60 16.29 -6.51
CA LEU A 44 10.66 16.99 -5.79
C LEU A 44 10.96 18.32 -6.49
N GLY A 45 11.17 18.29 -7.81
CA GLY A 45 11.64 19.42 -8.59
C GLY A 45 13.01 19.92 -8.15
N GLU A 46 13.44 21.04 -8.72
CA GLU A 46 14.79 21.58 -8.50
C GLU A 46 14.83 22.82 -7.60
N THR A 47 13.66 23.40 -7.32
CA THR A 47 13.54 24.71 -6.67
C THR A 47 12.64 24.67 -5.42
N GLY A 48 12.80 25.70 -4.57
CA GLY A 48 12.02 25.86 -3.34
C GLY A 48 12.40 24.90 -2.19
N PRO A 49 11.78 25.09 -1.00
CA PRO A 49 11.93 24.18 0.12
C PRO A 49 11.38 22.80 -0.18
N ARG A 50 12.24 21.77 -0.04
CA ARG A 50 11.88 20.41 -0.41
C ARG A 50 12.63 19.36 0.40
N THR A 51 11.99 18.23 0.56
CA THR A 51 12.50 17.08 1.30
C THR A 51 12.49 15.86 0.39
N PHE A 52 13.65 15.23 0.29
CA PHE A 52 13.86 13.95 -0.38
C PHE A 52 13.99 12.84 0.65
N PHE A 53 13.20 11.79 0.47
CA PHE A 53 13.23 10.59 1.30
C PHE A 53 13.89 9.44 0.54
N THR A 54 14.85 8.78 1.20
CA THR A 54 15.32 7.44 0.84
C THR A 54 14.78 6.47 1.88
N ILE A 55 14.06 5.44 1.45
CA ILE A 55 13.28 4.58 2.33
C ILE A 55 13.69 3.14 2.09
N GLU A 56 14.27 2.49 3.10
CA GLU A 56 14.46 1.03 3.11
C GLU A 56 13.16 0.40 3.63
N CYS A 57 12.47 -0.35 2.76
CA CYS A 57 11.17 -0.97 3.06
C CYS A 57 11.08 -2.38 2.47
N ASP A 58 10.19 -3.21 2.99
CA ASP A 58 9.85 -4.51 2.38
C ASP A 58 8.37 -4.64 2.02
N SER A 59 7.56 -3.70 2.48
CA SER A 59 6.11 -3.73 2.28
C SER A 59 5.61 -3.07 1.01
N GLY A 60 6.47 -2.28 0.35
CA GLY A 60 6.12 -1.56 -0.88
C GLY A 60 5.62 -2.48 -1.98
N LYS A 61 4.51 -2.10 -2.61
CA LYS A 61 3.90 -2.83 -3.72
C LYS A 61 4.17 -2.10 -5.02
N ASP A 62 4.74 -2.82 -5.97
CA ASP A 62 4.86 -2.35 -7.34
C ASP A 62 3.46 -2.29 -7.96
N ILE A 63 3.06 -1.07 -8.32
CA ILE A 63 1.78 -0.80 -8.97
C ILE A 63 1.98 -0.17 -10.34
N GLN A 64 3.18 -0.20 -10.91
CA GLN A 64 3.51 0.45 -12.18
C GLN A 64 2.51 0.06 -13.29
N LYS A 65 2.17 -1.23 -13.39
CA LYS A 65 1.23 -1.75 -14.40
C LYS A 65 -0.21 -1.28 -14.22
N TYR A 66 -0.55 -0.80 -13.04
CA TYR A 66 -1.87 -0.29 -12.68
C TYR A 66 -1.89 1.25 -12.61
N SER A 67 -0.73 1.89 -12.71
CA SER A 67 -0.61 3.35 -12.64
C SER A 67 -1.04 3.99 -13.95
N CYS A 68 -1.66 5.18 -13.86
CA CYS A 68 -1.95 6.03 -15.01
C CYS A 68 -0.64 6.51 -15.69
N TYR A 69 0.45 6.58 -14.91
CA TYR A 69 1.75 7.09 -15.35
C TYR A 69 2.82 5.99 -15.23
N GLN A 70 2.88 5.11 -16.23
CA GLN A 70 3.77 3.95 -16.22
C GLN A 70 5.27 4.30 -16.15
N ALA A 71 5.65 5.51 -16.57
CA ALA A 71 7.04 5.98 -16.55
C ALA A 71 7.56 6.34 -15.14
N GLU A 72 6.71 6.32 -14.11
CA GLU A 72 7.08 6.71 -12.76
C GLU A 72 7.69 5.57 -11.92
N ASP A 73 7.70 4.35 -12.43
CA ASP A 73 8.10 3.14 -11.70
C ASP A 73 7.48 3.10 -10.29
N GLU A 74 6.16 3.28 -10.25
CA GLU A 74 5.43 3.62 -9.04
C GLU A 74 5.34 2.44 -8.05
N ILE A 75 5.68 2.76 -6.80
CA ILE A 75 5.65 1.86 -5.66
C ILE A 75 4.78 2.46 -4.57
N LEU A 76 3.73 1.74 -4.19
CA LEU A 76 2.82 2.17 -3.15
C LEU A 76 3.22 1.54 -1.82
N LEU A 77 3.59 2.39 -0.85
CA LEU A 77 3.70 1.97 0.54
C LEU A 77 2.31 1.91 1.18
N PRO A 78 1.96 0.82 1.88
CA PRO A 78 0.69 0.73 2.57
C PRO A 78 0.54 1.79 3.67
N ALA A 79 -0.71 2.05 4.05
CA ALA A 79 -1.04 2.84 5.22
C ALA A 79 -0.56 2.20 6.54
N ALA A 80 -0.52 3.01 7.60
CA ALA A 80 -0.18 2.63 8.97
C ALA A 80 1.20 1.96 9.12
N ARG A 81 2.18 2.37 8.31
CA ARG A 81 3.55 1.85 8.38
C ARG A 81 4.42 2.68 9.31
N GLN A 82 5.25 1.99 10.08
CA GLN A 82 6.15 2.63 11.03
C GLN A 82 7.57 2.72 10.45
N PHE A 83 8.20 3.88 10.62
CA PHE A 83 9.54 4.15 10.13
C PHE A 83 10.41 4.77 11.22
N LYS A 84 11.69 4.42 11.19
CA LYS A 84 12.75 5.09 11.96
C LYS A 84 13.52 6.03 11.07
N VAL A 85 13.74 7.26 11.52
CA VAL A 85 14.66 8.20 10.88
C VAL A 85 16.10 7.78 11.19
N VAL A 86 16.82 7.25 10.20
CA VAL A 86 18.18 6.73 10.39
C VAL A 86 19.25 7.79 10.16
N SER A 87 19.02 8.72 9.23
CA SER A 87 19.93 9.83 8.96
C SER A 87 19.20 11.03 8.36
N CYS A 88 19.82 12.21 8.52
CA CYS A 88 19.35 13.47 7.94
C CYS A 88 20.57 14.21 7.39
N LEU A 89 20.45 14.80 6.21
CA LEU A 89 21.47 15.64 5.59
C LEU A 89 20.83 16.91 5.05
N SER A 90 21.40 18.06 5.39
CA SER A 90 21.04 19.37 4.83
C SER A 90 22.08 19.72 3.77
N GLN A 91 21.66 19.85 2.51
CA GLN A 91 22.57 20.17 1.39
C GLN A 91 22.61 21.67 1.05
N GLY A 92 21.98 22.52 1.87
CA GLY A 92 21.81 23.95 1.57
C GLY A 92 20.68 24.19 0.56
N LYS A 93 20.41 25.46 0.22
CA LYS A 93 19.37 25.86 -0.76
C LYS A 93 17.96 25.32 -0.47
N ASN A 94 17.61 25.14 0.81
CA ASN A 94 16.33 24.58 1.27
C ASN A 94 16.07 23.12 0.79
N PHE A 95 17.13 22.37 0.51
CA PHE A 95 17.05 20.95 0.17
C PHE A 95 17.52 20.06 1.33
N TYR A 96 16.65 19.14 1.73
CA TYR A 96 16.89 18.21 2.83
C TYR A 96 16.72 16.77 2.39
N MET A 97 17.64 15.91 2.81
CA MET A 97 17.59 14.48 2.56
C MET A 97 17.37 13.75 3.88
N ILE A 98 16.41 12.83 3.90
CA ILE A 98 16.03 12.06 5.08
C ILE A 98 16.02 10.59 4.71
N GLN A 99 16.74 9.78 5.49
CA GLN A 99 16.73 8.33 5.33
C GLN A 99 15.79 7.71 6.36
N LEU A 100 14.90 6.86 5.88
CA LEU A 100 13.95 6.10 6.67
C LEU A 100 14.24 4.60 6.55
N LYS A 101 14.02 3.88 7.63
CA LYS A 101 13.99 2.42 7.65
C LYS A 101 12.65 1.96 8.20
N GLU A 102 11.94 1.14 7.42
CA GLU A 102 10.70 0.51 7.85
C GLU A 102 10.95 -0.38 9.07
N ILE A 103 10.05 -0.30 10.05
CA ILE A 103 10.00 -1.19 11.20
C ILE A 103 8.95 -2.25 10.90
N GLN A 104 9.35 -3.52 11.01
CA GLN A 104 8.44 -4.63 10.80
C GLN A 104 7.33 -4.63 11.86
N PRO A 105 6.06 -4.69 11.45
CA PRO A 105 4.97 -4.80 12.40
C PRO A 105 4.98 -6.17 13.08
N PRO A 106 4.54 -6.26 14.34
CA PRO A 106 4.48 -7.55 15.06
C PRO A 106 3.36 -8.47 14.54
N PHE A 107 2.46 -7.95 13.71
CA PHE A 107 1.36 -8.69 13.09
C PHE A 107 1.13 -8.20 11.64
N PRO A 108 0.54 -9.04 10.78
CA PRO A 108 0.14 -8.62 9.42
C PRO A 108 -0.86 -7.46 9.47
N LEU A 109 -0.60 -6.40 8.70
CA LEU A 109 -1.49 -5.21 8.66
C LEU A 109 -2.69 -5.36 7.71
N ILE A 110 -2.61 -6.31 6.77
CA ILE A 110 -3.68 -6.57 5.80
C ILE A 110 -3.95 -8.07 5.85
N GLU A 111 -5.11 -8.43 6.38
CA GLU A 111 -5.67 -9.78 6.28
C GLU A 111 -6.80 -9.77 5.25
N LEU A 112 -6.95 -10.86 4.51
CA LEU A 112 -8.12 -11.05 3.67
C LEU A 112 -9.34 -11.17 4.58
N VAL A 113 -10.42 -10.45 4.22
CA VAL A 113 -11.72 -10.65 4.87
C VAL A 113 -12.05 -12.13 4.79
N PRO A 114 -12.26 -12.83 5.92
CA PRO A 114 -12.66 -14.22 5.90
C PRO A 114 -13.93 -14.36 5.06
N GLN A 115 -13.88 -15.21 4.03
CA GLN A 115 -15.07 -15.54 3.28
C GLN A 115 -16.06 -16.21 4.25
N PRO A 116 -17.34 -15.83 4.28
CA PRO A 116 -18.32 -16.57 5.04
C PRO A 116 -18.29 -18.02 4.53
N SER A 117 -18.18 -18.97 5.46
CA SER A 117 -18.34 -20.39 5.13
C SER A 117 -19.66 -20.57 4.38
N PRO A 118 -19.72 -21.34 3.27
CA PRO A 118 -20.98 -21.60 2.59
C PRO A 118 -21.97 -22.12 3.64
N SER A 119 -23.01 -21.34 3.89
CA SER A 119 -24.15 -21.77 4.69
C SER A 119 -24.66 -23.05 4.05
N SER A 120 -24.70 -24.14 4.82
CA SER A 120 -25.31 -25.40 4.40
C SER A 120 -26.68 -25.10 3.80
N GLU A 121 -26.76 -25.16 2.47
CA GLU A 121 -28.04 -25.09 1.77
C GLU A 121 -28.90 -26.23 2.32
N PRO A 122 -30.15 -25.98 2.75
CA PRO A 122 -30.99 -27.04 3.26
C PRO A 122 -31.13 -28.09 2.17
N GLU A 123 -30.82 -29.34 2.52
CA GLU A 123 -30.95 -30.50 1.64
C GLU A 123 -32.34 -30.47 0.99
N PRO A 124 -32.44 -30.66 -0.35
CA PRO A 124 -33.73 -30.63 -1.01
C PRO A 124 -34.69 -31.61 -0.32
N PRO A 125 -35.95 -31.23 -0.12
CA PRO A 125 -36.91 -32.10 0.56
C PRO A 125 -36.95 -33.46 -0.14
N PRO A 126 -37.07 -34.57 0.60
CA PRO A 126 -37.13 -35.89 0.00
C PRO A 126 -38.23 -35.94 -1.05
N PRO A 127 -38.01 -36.66 -2.17
CA PRO A 127 -39.00 -36.75 -3.24
C PRO A 127 -40.32 -37.25 -2.65
N MET A 128 -41.41 -36.56 -2.96
CA MET A 128 -42.74 -36.95 -2.49
C MET A 128 -43.06 -38.37 -2.96
N PRO A 129 -43.78 -39.19 -2.14
CA PRO A 129 -44.22 -40.50 -2.56
C PRO A 129 -45.04 -40.39 -3.84
N ILE A 130 -44.73 -41.24 -4.83
CA ILE A 130 -45.51 -41.33 -6.07
C ILE A 130 -46.90 -41.85 -5.66
N VAL A 131 -47.89 -40.96 -5.62
CA VAL A 131 -49.28 -41.35 -5.46
C VAL A 131 -49.73 -42.01 -6.77
N PRO A 132 -50.17 -43.29 -6.75
CA PRO A 132 -50.66 -43.94 -7.95
C PRO A 132 -51.86 -43.15 -8.49
N LYS A 133 -51.82 -42.81 -9.78
CA LYS A 133 -52.92 -42.12 -10.45
C LYS A 133 -54.18 -43.00 -10.35
N PRO A 134 -55.35 -42.44 -9.98
CA PRO A 134 -56.58 -43.22 -9.93
C PRO A 134 -56.86 -43.89 -11.28
N PRO A 135 -57.36 -45.13 -11.31
CA PRO A 135 -57.69 -45.80 -12.55
C PRO A 135 -58.73 -44.97 -13.32
N ILE A 136 -58.44 -44.75 -14.59
CA ILE A 136 -59.34 -44.06 -15.52
C ILE A 136 -60.58 -44.94 -15.68
N GLN A 137 -61.75 -44.45 -15.24
CA GLN A 137 -63.00 -45.16 -15.46
C GLN A 137 -63.42 -45.03 -16.93
N PRO A 138 -63.77 -46.13 -17.62
CA PRO A 138 -64.30 -46.06 -18.97
C PRO A 138 -65.69 -45.42 -18.97
N LYS A 139 -65.97 -44.72 -20.08
CA LYS A 139 -67.11 -43.84 -20.34
C LYS A 139 -68.46 -44.56 -20.35
#